data_AF-A0A9E8MVG1-F1
#
_entry.id   AF-A0A9E8MVG1-F1
#
_cell.length_a   1.000
_cell.length_b   1.000
_cell.length_c   1.000
_cell.angle_alpha   90.00
_cell.angle_beta   90.00
_cell.angle_gamma   90.00
#
_symmetry.space_group_name_H-M   'P 1'
#
loop_
_entity.id
_entity.type
_entity.pdbx_description
1 polymer ?
#
loop_
_entity_poly.entity_id
_entity_poly.type
_entity_poly.pdbx_seq_one_letter_code
_entity_poly.pdbx_strand_id
1 'polypeptide(L)'
;MGKTLLTYVITIEPKVTPIGSWEIIINALTGEVLSARDKAYYYNGEDEKQGNKRHRKEFIKRKKSTVNGSGFVYETDPLTATLNVYGGQYVDANDATNPALDAARSSVTLLDITQTGGEFFLTGPYAEIQDFEAPNKGVFSQGTSVFNFNRNQDAFEAVNVYYHIDKSMRYYNETLGLNVKPYQYNSGVRVDPSGLSGADNSHYLPGSGRLAFGEGCVDDAEDADVIIHELGHGIHDWITNGATSAYLGEGNGDYLAASYKRSFAQWSPSDASYDFMFGWDGNNPCWPGRTTADTRSYPNGLIGLQGGAAHFDGEMWSSTLMEIWDIIGREKTDKAFIEGIAMTNSNTNQEQAAIAVRQAAIDMGVAGGYTCEDIQVFTDRFTARGYNLPTYTCTLSVAAFETKPIVMFPNPTKGALTFKNLTETYNISVFNMLGQKIKNHTLSTSQNSLDVSHFASGTYFIKFYGADTVLKFVKQ
;
A
#
# COMPACT_ATOMS: atom_id res chain seq x y z
N MET A 1 23.03 2.52 46.26
CA MET A 1 21.75 3.03 45.72
C MET A 1 21.74 2.79 44.23
N GLY A 2 20.83 1.96 43.71
CA GLY A 2 20.70 1.71 42.28
C GLY A 2 20.11 2.93 41.58
N LYS A 3 20.71 3.38 40.48
CA LYS A 3 20.21 4.48 39.66
C LYS A 3 19.24 3.89 38.63
N THR A 4 17.97 4.29 38.66
CA THR A 4 17.00 3.93 37.62
C THR A 4 17.31 4.70 36.34
N LEU A 5 17.38 4.01 35.21
CA LEU A 5 17.63 4.58 33.89
C LEU A 5 16.45 4.30 32.97
N LEU A 6 16.06 5.29 32.18
CA LEU A 6 15.12 5.09 31.08
C LEU A 6 15.87 4.47 29.90
N THR A 7 15.35 3.41 29.31
CA THR A 7 16.01 2.66 28.24
C THR A 7 15.11 2.40 27.04
N TYR A 8 15.71 2.30 25.86
CA TYR A 8 15.10 1.69 24.68
C TYR A 8 15.57 0.25 24.56
N VAL A 9 14.68 -0.64 24.15
CA VAL A 9 15.00 -2.01 23.77
C VAL A 9 14.88 -2.09 22.25
N ILE A 10 15.98 -2.40 21.57
CA ILE A 10 16.03 -2.53 20.12
C ILE A 10 16.33 -3.99 19.80
N THR A 11 15.51 -4.58 18.93
CA THR A 11 15.75 -5.90 18.37
C THR A 11 16.29 -5.75 16.96
N ILE A 12 17.45 -6.34 16.66
CA ILE A 12 18.01 -6.36 15.29
C ILE A 12 18.42 -7.76 14.87
N GLU A 13 18.17 -8.06 13.59
CA GLU A 13 18.55 -9.31 12.93
C GLU A 13 19.46 -8.99 11.74
N PRO A 14 20.75 -8.71 12.00
CA PRO A 14 21.68 -8.35 10.93
C PRO A 14 21.93 -9.54 10.00
N LYS A 15 21.73 -9.31 8.69
CA LYS A 15 22.03 -10.29 7.61
C LYS A 15 23.54 -10.57 7.42
N VAL A 16 24.42 -9.85 8.13
CA VAL A 16 25.89 -10.01 8.10
C VAL A 16 26.50 -9.77 9.49
N THR A 17 27.67 -10.39 9.75
CA THR A 17 28.32 -10.53 11.08
C THR A 17 28.28 -9.29 11.99
N PRO A 18 27.91 -9.43 13.29
CA PRO A 18 27.57 -10.69 13.94
C PRO A 18 26.13 -11.13 13.64
N ILE A 19 25.98 -12.26 12.96
CA ILE A 19 24.67 -12.88 12.65
C ILE A 19 24.05 -13.29 13.98
N GLY A 20 22.77 -12.99 14.19
CA GLY A 20 22.05 -13.34 15.41
C GLY A 20 20.77 -12.54 15.61
N SER A 21 20.03 -12.87 16.67
CA SER A 21 18.87 -12.09 17.11
C SER A 21 19.30 -11.24 18.30
N TRP A 22 19.65 -9.99 18.06
CA TRP A 22 20.24 -9.13 19.09
C TRP A 22 19.17 -8.32 19.80
N GLU A 23 19.13 -8.39 21.13
CA GLU A 23 18.45 -7.41 21.97
C GLU A 23 19.47 -6.42 22.53
N ILE A 24 19.31 -5.14 22.20
CA ILE A 24 20.18 -4.05 22.60
C ILE A 24 19.40 -3.11 23.52
N ILE A 25 19.90 -2.93 24.75
CA ILE A 25 19.37 -1.95 25.70
C ILE A 25 20.21 -0.69 25.59
N ILE A 26 19.56 0.43 25.26
CA ILE A 26 20.21 1.74 25.08
C ILE A 26 19.68 2.71 26.10
N ASN A 27 20.54 3.52 26.72
CA ASN A 27 20.14 4.63 27.55
C ASN A 27 19.36 5.64 26.69
N ALA A 28 18.10 5.87 27.04
CA ALA A 28 17.19 6.67 26.23
C ALA A 28 17.57 8.16 26.14
N LEU A 29 18.42 8.64 27.06
CA LEU A 29 18.86 10.04 27.12
C LEU A 29 20.22 10.26 26.45
N THR A 30 21.17 9.33 26.61
CA THR A 30 22.54 9.52 26.12
C THR A 30 22.83 8.77 24.82
N GLY A 31 21.99 7.80 24.44
CA GLY A 31 22.26 6.89 23.31
C GLY A 31 23.37 5.87 23.59
N GLU A 32 23.86 5.80 24.83
CA GLU A 32 24.86 4.82 25.24
C GLU A 32 24.27 3.41 25.28
N VAL A 33 24.95 2.44 24.66
CA VAL A 33 24.56 1.02 24.73
C VAL A 33 24.87 0.51 26.12
N LEU A 34 23.83 0.17 26.90
CA LEU A 34 23.93 -0.36 28.25
C LEU A 34 24.11 -1.88 28.25
N SER A 35 23.48 -2.58 27.30
CA SER A 35 23.73 -4.00 27.05
C SER A 35 23.42 -4.37 25.61
N ALA A 36 24.08 -5.40 25.11
CA ALA A 36 23.74 -6.08 23.87
C ALA A 36 23.86 -7.58 24.12
N ARG A 37 22.75 -8.31 23.96
CA ARG A 37 22.72 -9.76 24.13
C ARG A 37 22.17 -10.42 22.89
N ASP A 38 22.85 -11.47 22.47
CA ASP A 38 22.34 -12.37 21.45
C ASP A 38 21.31 -13.31 22.08
N LYS A 39 20.14 -13.42 21.46
CA LYS A 39 19.02 -14.27 21.85
C LYS A 39 18.77 -15.43 20.89
N ALA A 40 19.57 -15.56 19.84
CA ALA A 40 19.40 -16.68 18.92
C ALA A 40 19.83 -18.00 19.58
N TYR A 41 19.04 -19.06 19.34
CA TYR A 41 19.42 -20.43 19.69
C TYR A 41 20.25 -21.01 18.54
N TYR A 42 21.55 -21.16 18.75
CA TYR A 42 22.45 -21.77 17.76
C TYR A 42 22.58 -23.27 18.02
N TYR A 43 22.35 -24.07 16.99
CA TYR A 43 22.68 -25.49 17.01
C TYR A 43 24.16 -25.64 16.59
N ASN A 44 25.04 -25.99 17.54
CA ASN A 44 26.47 -26.14 17.27
C ASN A 44 26.87 -27.62 17.18
N GLY A 45 27.24 -28.06 15.98
CA GLY A 45 28.23 -29.13 15.80
C GLY A 45 29.64 -28.58 16.02
N GLU A 46 30.53 -29.43 16.53
CA GLU A 46 31.77 -29.08 17.22
C GLU A 46 32.83 -28.27 16.41
N ASP A 47 33.44 -27.34 17.16
CA ASP A 47 34.86 -27.02 17.31
C ASP A 47 35.73 -26.20 16.32
N GLU A 48 36.35 -25.20 16.97
CA GLU A 48 37.72 -24.70 16.88
C GLU A 48 38.10 -23.37 16.20
N LYS A 49 39.11 -22.74 16.83
CA LYS A 49 39.36 -21.30 17.02
C LYS A 49 40.58 -20.77 16.23
N GLN A 50 40.70 -19.43 16.30
CA GLN A 50 41.87 -18.53 16.12
C GLN A 50 41.99 -17.89 14.73
N GLY A 51 42.26 -16.59 14.53
CA GLY A 51 42.56 -15.46 15.40
C GLY A 51 43.17 -14.30 14.57
N ASN A 52 42.85 -13.05 14.94
CA ASN A 52 43.62 -11.81 14.73
C ASN A 52 43.83 -11.18 13.33
N LYS A 53 43.19 -10.01 13.08
CA LYS A 53 43.78 -8.65 13.08
C LYS A 53 42.81 -7.63 12.46
N ARG A 54 42.31 -6.69 13.28
CA ARG A 54 41.45 -5.57 12.85
C ARG A 54 42.29 -4.50 12.13
N HIS A 55 42.22 -4.46 10.80
CA HIS A 55 42.49 -3.23 10.05
C HIS A 55 41.22 -2.37 10.07
N ARG A 56 41.29 -1.21 10.75
CA ARG A 56 40.28 -0.15 10.70
C ARG A 56 40.35 0.49 9.31
N LYS A 57 39.61 -0.03 8.33
CA LYS A 57 39.34 0.69 7.09
C LYS A 57 38.38 1.82 7.41
N GLU A 58 38.75 3.05 7.07
CA GLU A 58 37.84 4.18 7.06
C GLU A 58 36.61 3.82 6.22
N PHE A 59 35.43 3.91 6.84
CA PHE A 59 34.16 3.79 6.13
C PHE A 59 34.02 5.02 5.23
N ILE A 60 34.44 4.91 3.98
CA ILE A 60 33.99 5.81 2.93
C ILE A 60 32.48 5.63 2.85
N LYS A 61 31.75 6.62 3.36
CA LYS A 61 30.30 6.72 3.29
C LYS A 61 29.92 6.86 1.80
N ARG A 62 29.83 5.73 1.09
CA ARG A 62 29.39 5.69 -0.31
C ARG A 62 28.01 6.37 -0.35
N LYS A 63 27.93 7.48 -1.07
CA LYS A 63 26.69 8.26 -1.22
C LYS A 63 25.71 7.39 -2.01
N LYS A 64 24.64 6.92 -1.36
CA LYS A 64 23.49 6.32 -2.04
C LYS A 64 22.93 7.39 -2.98
N SER A 65 23.04 7.18 -4.29
CA SER A 65 22.43 8.05 -5.31
C SER A 65 21.30 7.30 -5.97
N THR A 66 20.25 8.01 -6.37
CA THR A 66 19.19 7.46 -7.23
C THR A 66 19.45 7.87 -8.67
N VAL A 67 19.07 7.01 -9.60
CA VAL A 67 19.17 7.22 -11.05
C VAL A 67 17.96 6.61 -11.73
N ASN A 68 17.62 7.06 -12.94
CA ASN A 68 16.63 6.37 -13.75
C ASN A 68 17.31 5.26 -14.55
N GLY A 69 16.69 4.08 -14.56
CA GLY A 69 17.06 2.95 -15.39
C GLY A 69 16.02 2.66 -16.48
N SER A 70 16.23 1.56 -17.20
CA SER A 70 15.26 1.01 -18.14
C SER A 70 15.09 -0.48 -17.90
N GLY A 71 13.91 -1.02 -18.18
CA GLY A 71 13.65 -2.46 -18.11
C GLY A 71 12.51 -2.88 -19.03
N PHE A 72 12.37 -4.18 -19.24
CA PHE A 72 11.20 -4.76 -19.88
C PHE A 72 10.25 -5.32 -18.83
N VAL A 73 8.95 -5.07 -19.00
CA VAL A 73 7.86 -5.52 -18.13
C VAL A 73 6.68 -6.00 -18.97
N TYR A 74 5.79 -6.79 -18.40
CA TYR A 74 4.42 -6.87 -18.91
C TYR A 74 3.65 -5.69 -18.35
N GLU A 75 3.25 -4.73 -19.18
CA GLU A 75 2.69 -3.46 -18.69
C GLU A 75 1.33 -3.62 -17.97
N THR A 76 0.64 -4.72 -18.26
CA THR A 76 -0.50 -5.27 -17.53
C THR A 76 -0.24 -6.76 -17.30
N ASP A 77 -0.34 -7.52 -18.38
CA ASP A 77 -0.01 -8.94 -18.46
C ASP A 77 0.14 -9.28 -19.97
N PRO A 78 0.74 -10.42 -20.35
CA PRO A 78 0.99 -10.71 -21.77
C PRO A 78 -0.29 -10.89 -22.62
N LEU A 79 -1.41 -11.27 -22.02
CA LEU A 79 -2.68 -11.48 -22.72
C LEU A 79 -3.40 -10.15 -22.95
N THR A 80 -3.51 -9.33 -21.90
CA THR A 80 -4.13 -8.00 -22.00
C THR A 80 -3.36 -7.10 -22.93
N ALA A 81 -2.02 -7.10 -22.84
CA ALA A 81 -1.16 -6.30 -23.72
C ALA A 81 -1.28 -6.66 -25.21
N THR A 82 -1.73 -7.88 -25.53
CA THR A 82 -1.78 -8.39 -26.91
C THR A 82 -3.19 -8.68 -27.43
N LEU A 83 -4.23 -8.45 -26.62
CA LEU A 83 -5.62 -8.79 -26.94
C LEU A 83 -5.84 -10.29 -27.23
N ASN A 84 -5.12 -11.16 -26.51
CA ASN A 84 -5.25 -12.61 -26.63
C ASN A 84 -5.86 -13.22 -25.36
N VAL A 85 -6.17 -14.50 -25.45
CA VAL A 85 -6.60 -15.35 -24.32
C VAL A 85 -5.56 -16.45 -24.13
N TYR A 86 -5.54 -17.06 -22.93
CA TYR A 86 -4.60 -18.12 -22.60
C TYR A 86 -4.72 -19.30 -23.59
N GLY A 87 -3.58 -19.75 -24.11
CA GLY A 87 -3.48 -20.83 -25.10
C GLY A 87 -2.58 -20.49 -26.29
N GLY A 88 -2.32 -21.49 -27.13
CA GLY A 88 -1.50 -21.31 -28.33
C GLY A 88 -0.07 -20.89 -28.01
N GLN A 89 0.30 -19.65 -28.37
CA GLN A 89 1.62 -19.06 -28.06
C GLN A 89 1.67 -18.37 -26.69
N TYR A 90 0.54 -18.23 -26.01
CA TYR A 90 0.41 -17.58 -24.71
C TYR A 90 0.05 -18.61 -23.65
N VAL A 91 1.04 -19.41 -23.27
CA VAL A 91 0.95 -20.41 -22.21
C VAL A 91 2.19 -20.28 -21.33
N ASP A 92 2.05 -20.63 -20.06
CA ASP A 92 3.15 -20.53 -19.11
C ASP A 92 4.36 -21.38 -19.55
N ALA A 93 4.15 -22.66 -19.85
CA ALA A 93 5.22 -23.54 -20.32
C ALA A 93 6.49 -23.58 -19.42
N ASN A 94 6.35 -23.39 -18.11
CA ASN A 94 7.40 -23.31 -17.08
C ASN A 94 8.50 -22.33 -17.48
N ASP A 95 8.17 -21.04 -17.50
CA ASP A 95 9.06 -19.89 -17.81
C ASP A 95 9.66 -19.88 -19.21
N ALA A 96 9.32 -20.86 -20.06
CA ALA A 96 9.76 -20.85 -21.44
C ALA A 96 9.18 -19.62 -22.15
N THR A 97 10.07 -18.76 -22.67
CA THR A 97 9.66 -17.63 -23.51
C THR A 97 9.57 -18.02 -24.98
N ASN A 98 8.87 -17.19 -25.77
CA ASN A 98 8.80 -17.28 -27.22
C ASN A 98 8.66 -15.86 -27.83
N PRO A 99 8.78 -15.69 -29.16
CA PRO A 99 8.69 -14.36 -29.77
C PRO A 99 7.39 -13.59 -29.50
N ALA A 100 6.26 -14.27 -29.27
CA ALA A 100 4.99 -13.62 -28.97
C ALA A 100 4.97 -13.07 -27.53
N LEU A 101 5.43 -13.86 -26.55
CA LEU A 101 5.62 -13.40 -25.17
C LEU A 101 6.68 -12.30 -25.07
N ASP A 102 7.76 -12.41 -25.85
CA ASP A 102 8.78 -11.37 -25.92
C ASP A 102 8.26 -10.05 -26.50
N ALA A 103 7.38 -10.13 -27.50
CA ALA A 103 6.73 -8.97 -28.10
C ALA A 103 5.62 -8.35 -27.23
N ALA A 104 5.11 -9.09 -26.24
CA ALA A 104 4.11 -8.60 -25.30
C ALA A 104 4.70 -7.68 -24.20
N ARG A 105 6.03 -7.61 -24.07
CA ARG A 105 6.69 -6.73 -23.11
C ARG A 105 6.80 -5.30 -23.61
N SER A 106 6.67 -4.34 -22.68
CA SER A 106 6.91 -2.93 -22.90
C SER A 106 8.26 -2.51 -22.32
N SER A 107 9.03 -1.69 -23.05
CA SER A 107 10.20 -1.03 -22.47
C SER A 107 9.75 0.15 -21.62
N VAL A 108 10.14 0.17 -20.35
CA VAL A 108 9.73 1.20 -19.38
C VAL A 108 10.94 1.88 -18.75
N THR A 109 10.68 3.03 -18.12
CA THR A 109 11.66 3.70 -17.26
C THR A 109 11.49 3.23 -15.82
N LEU A 110 12.58 2.80 -15.19
CA LEU A 110 12.64 2.45 -13.78
C LEU A 110 13.09 3.67 -13.00
N LEU A 111 12.17 4.35 -12.32
CA LEU A 111 12.42 5.64 -11.69
C LEU A 111 13.18 5.50 -10.37
N ASP A 112 14.17 6.36 -10.15
CA ASP A 112 14.87 6.49 -8.87
C ASP A 112 15.48 5.20 -8.30
N ILE A 113 15.90 4.26 -9.16
CA ILE A 113 16.63 3.06 -8.72
C ILE A 113 17.94 3.44 -8.03
N THR A 114 18.30 2.68 -7.01
CA THR A 114 19.48 2.98 -6.19
C THR A 114 20.75 2.57 -6.93
N GLN A 115 21.71 3.49 -7.03
CA GLN A 115 23.09 3.20 -7.41
C GLN A 115 24.02 3.33 -6.21
N THR A 116 24.79 2.28 -5.93
CA THR A 116 25.84 2.32 -4.91
C THR A 116 26.94 1.32 -5.24
N GLY A 117 28.20 1.73 -5.05
CA GLY A 117 29.33 0.84 -5.22
C GLY A 117 29.60 0.34 -6.65
N GLY A 118 29.00 0.98 -7.67
CA GLY A 118 29.08 0.53 -9.07
C GLY A 118 27.96 -0.43 -9.47
N GLU A 119 27.05 -0.76 -8.54
CA GLU A 119 25.89 -1.60 -8.78
C GLU A 119 24.59 -0.78 -8.69
N PHE A 120 23.58 -1.28 -9.39
CA PHE A 120 22.23 -0.73 -9.47
C PHE A 120 21.26 -1.74 -8.88
N PHE A 121 20.35 -1.25 -8.04
CA PHE A 121 19.39 -2.05 -7.28
C PHE A 121 17.99 -1.55 -7.57
N LEU A 122 17.04 -2.48 -7.70
CA LEU A 122 15.60 -2.21 -7.77
C LEU A 122 15.07 -1.77 -6.39
N THR A 123 15.56 -0.62 -5.96
CA THR A 123 15.26 0.02 -4.68
C THR A 123 15.11 1.51 -4.93
N GLY A 124 13.88 1.99 -4.78
CA GLY A 124 13.51 3.39 -4.94
C GLY A 124 12.76 3.93 -3.72
N PRO A 125 12.16 5.13 -3.84
CA PRO A 125 11.38 5.73 -2.77
C PRO A 125 10.07 4.99 -2.48
N TYR A 126 9.45 4.35 -3.49
CA TYR A 126 8.15 3.70 -3.35
C TYR A 126 8.17 2.16 -3.42
N ALA A 127 9.21 1.55 -3.99
CA ALA A 127 9.36 0.10 -4.09
C ALA A 127 10.79 -0.36 -3.73
N GLU A 128 10.92 -1.54 -3.14
CA GLU A 128 12.19 -2.15 -2.74
C GLU A 128 12.14 -3.67 -2.91
N ILE A 129 12.88 -4.20 -3.89
CA ILE A 129 13.06 -5.64 -4.05
C ILE A 129 13.97 -6.17 -2.93
N GLN A 130 13.51 -7.22 -2.27
CA GLN A 130 14.19 -7.95 -1.21
C GLN A 130 14.08 -9.45 -1.49
N ASP A 131 14.83 -10.21 -0.69
CA ASP A 131 14.80 -11.67 -0.67
C ASP A 131 14.71 -12.05 0.83
N PHE A 132 13.56 -12.60 1.21
CA PHE A 132 13.24 -12.90 2.61
C PHE A 132 12.37 -14.15 2.82
N GLU A 133 11.69 -14.67 1.80
CA GLU A 133 11.07 -16.00 1.83
C GLU A 133 11.91 -17.00 1.04
N ALA A 134 11.62 -18.30 1.17
CA ALA A 134 12.30 -19.31 0.35
C ALA A 134 11.55 -19.49 -0.98
N PRO A 135 12.25 -19.79 -2.10
CA PRO A 135 13.70 -19.89 -2.24
C PRO A 135 14.41 -18.53 -2.22
N ASN A 136 15.66 -18.49 -1.76
CA ASN A 136 16.44 -17.27 -1.87
C ASN A 136 17.07 -17.18 -3.26
N LYS A 137 16.51 -16.37 -4.17
CA LYS A 137 17.00 -16.15 -5.54
C LYS A 137 17.83 -14.86 -5.72
N GLY A 138 17.87 -14.01 -4.69
CA GLY A 138 18.66 -12.78 -4.64
C GLY A 138 17.86 -11.51 -4.86
N VAL A 139 18.56 -10.37 -4.88
CA VAL A 139 17.97 -9.02 -5.06
C VAL A 139 18.18 -8.45 -6.48
N PHE A 140 18.65 -9.29 -7.39
CA PHE A 140 18.77 -9.02 -8.83
C PHE A 140 19.53 -7.74 -9.24
N SER A 141 20.53 -7.34 -8.44
CA SER A 141 21.35 -6.14 -8.74
C SER A 141 22.15 -6.28 -10.04
N GLN A 142 22.36 -5.16 -10.74
CA GLN A 142 23.06 -5.11 -12.04
C GLN A 142 24.27 -4.19 -12.00
N GLY A 143 25.26 -4.44 -12.88
CA GLY A 143 26.39 -3.53 -13.11
C GLY A 143 26.04 -2.33 -14.01
N THR A 144 24.80 -2.26 -14.50
CA THR A 144 24.25 -1.23 -15.38
C THR A 144 22.85 -0.85 -14.91
N SER A 145 22.35 0.34 -15.29
CA SER A 145 20.97 0.77 -15.03
C SER A 145 19.95 0.16 -16.00
N VAL A 146 20.34 -0.86 -16.77
CA VAL A 146 19.51 -1.52 -17.79
C VAL A 146 19.16 -2.93 -17.32
N PHE A 147 17.88 -3.16 -17.04
CA PHE A 147 17.30 -4.39 -16.52
C PHE A 147 16.38 -5.03 -17.58
N ASN A 148 16.96 -5.32 -18.75
CA ASN A 148 16.23 -5.89 -19.88
C ASN A 148 16.29 -7.41 -19.82
N PHE A 149 15.27 -8.01 -19.21
CA PHE A 149 15.10 -9.46 -19.08
C PHE A 149 13.89 -9.94 -19.88
N ASN A 150 13.86 -11.24 -20.12
CA ASN A 150 12.66 -11.95 -20.55
C ASN A 150 12.23 -12.91 -19.44
N ARG A 151 11.01 -13.45 -19.53
CA ARG A 151 10.43 -14.31 -18.50
C ARG A 151 11.19 -15.57 -18.13
N ASN A 152 12.12 -16.04 -18.96
CA ASN A 152 12.94 -17.19 -18.60
C ASN A 152 14.07 -16.86 -17.61
N GLN A 153 14.04 -15.67 -17.00
CA GLN A 153 15.06 -15.16 -16.11
C GLN A 153 14.36 -14.57 -14.87
N ASP A 154 14.60 -15.12 -13.69
CA ASP A 154 14.05 -14.69 -12.38
C ASP A 154 14.12 -13.16 -12.09
N ALA A 155 15.03 -12.46 -12.79
CA ALA A 155 15.15 -11.01 -12.69
C ALA A 155 14.02 -10.26 -13.42
N PHE A 156 13.24 -10.91 -14.27
CA PHE A 156 12.11 -10.32 -14.97
C PHE A 156 10.98 -10.00 -14.00
N GLU A 157 10.62 -10.96 -13.15
CA GLU A 157 9.63 -10.86 -12.08
C GLU A 157 9.99 -9.69 -11.14
N ALA A 158 11.26 -9.59 -10.76
CA ALA A 158 11.76 -8.49 -9.93
C ALA A 158 11.56 -7.11 -10.58
N VAL A 159 11.81 -6.99 -11.90
CA VAL A 159 11.63 -5.74 -12.64
C VAL A 159 10.15 -5.40 -12.79
N ASN A 160 9.33 -6.41 -13.09
CA ASN A 160 7.89 -6.30 -13.27
C ASN A 160 7.24 -5.78 -11.97
N VAL A 161 7.47 -6.48 -10.87
CA VAL A 161 7.00 -6.11 -9.53
C VAL A 161 7.48 -4.72 -9.12
N TYR A 162 8.77 -4.42 -9.28
CA TYR A 162 9.29 -3.09 -8.93
C TYR A 162 8.55 -1.98 -9.69
N TYR A 163 8.33 -2.16 -11.00
CA TYR A 163 7.65 -1.19 -11.84
C TYR A 163 6.19 -0.98 -11.42
N HIS A 164 5.42 -2.05 -11.24
CA HIS A 164 3.99 -1.94 -10.92
C HIS A 164 3.76 -1.31 -9.55
N ILE A 165 4.57 -1.68 -8.55
CA ILE A 165 4.50 -1.10 -7.21
C ILE A 165 4.92 0.37 -7.21
N ASP A 166 6.05 0.72 -7.84
CA ASP A 166 6.51 2.12 -7.91
C ASP A 166 5.48 3.01 -8.64
N LYS A 167 4.99 2.55 -9.80
CA LYS A 167 3.99 3.27 -10.60
C LYS A 167 2.69 3.50 -9.82
N SER A 168 2.19 2.47 -9.13
CA SER A 168 0.94 2.57 -8.36
C SER A 168 1.09 3.47 -7.14
N MET A 169 2.18 3.33 -6.40
CA MET A 169 2.44 4.16 -5.22
C MET A 169 2.67 5.63 -5.57
N ARG A 170 3.30 5.93 -6.72
CA ARG A 170 3.36 7.30 -7.26
C ARG A 170 2.00 7.82 -7.66
N TYR A 171 1.17 7.03 -8.32
CA TYR A 171 -0.19 7.42 -8.65
C TYR A 171 -0.98 7.79 -7.38
N TYR A 172 -0.97 6.96 -6.35
CA TYR A 172 -1.68 7.26 -5.10
C TYR A 172 -1.12 8.48 -4.37
N ASN A 173 0.21 8.62 -4.23
CA ASN A 173 0.80 9.68 -3.42
C ASN A 173 1.00 11.01 -4.17
N GLU A 174 1.36 10.96 -5.46
CA GLU A 174 1.72 12.13 -6.25
C GLU A 174 0.57 12.61 -7.14
N THR A 175 -0.17 11.70 -7.77
CA THR A 175 -1.31 12.06 -8.63
C THR A 175 -2.56 12.35 -7.81
N LEU A 176 -2.97 11.42 -6.93
CA LEU A 176 -4.18 11.61 -6.10
C LEU A 176 -3.93 12.52 -4.89
N GLY A 177 -2.66 12.69 -4.49
CA GLY A 177 -2.25 13.51 -3.35
C GLY A 177 -2.54 12.88 -2.00
N LEU A 178 -2.60 11.54 -1.94
CA LEU A 178 -2.87 10.78 -0.71
C LEU A 178 -1.57 10.52 0.06
N ASN A 179 -1.68 10.10 1.33
CA ASN A 179 -0.53 9.67 2.13
C ASN A 179 -0.63 8.17 2.40
N VAL A 180 -0.29 7.38 1.39
CA VAL A 180 -0.32 5.91 1.41
C VAL A 180 1.10 5.40 1.51
N LYS A 181 1.45 4.80 2.66
CA LYS A 181 2.77 4.21 2.89
C LYS A 181 2.74 3.18 4.01
N PRO A 182 3.64 2.18 3.98
CA PRO A 182 3.82 1.26 5.10
C PRO A 182 4.04 2.00 6.42
N TYR A 183 3.36 1.59 7.48
CA TYR A 183 3.64 2.11 8.84
C TYR A 183 4.72 1.29 9.55
N GLN A 184 5.04 0.10 9.03
CA GLN A 184 6.01 -0.84 9.58
C GLN A 184 7.45 -0.34 9.40
N TYR A 185 7.71 0.50 8.38
CA TYR A 185 9.04 1.02 8.05
C TYR A 185 8.94 2.31 7.21
N ASN A 186 10.06 2.99 7.00
CA ASN A 186 10.13 4.29 6.31
C ASN A 186 10.74 4.22 4.88
N SER A 187 10.84 3.02 4.30
CA SER A 187 11.28 2.78 2.92
C SER A 187 10.07 2.56 1.99
N GLY A 188 10.33 2.40 0.70
CA GLY A 188 9.34 1.90 -0.25
C GLY A 188 8.80 0.52 0.14
N VAL A 189 7.69 0.13 -0.48
CA VAL A 189 7.05 -1.18 -0.29
C VAL A 189 8.07 -2.27 -0.58
N ARG A 190 8.28 -3.16 0.38
CA ARG A 190 9.27 -4.23 0.32
C ARG A 190 8.63 -5.50 -0.22
N VAL A 191 9.27 -6.08 -1.22
CA VAL A 191 8.69 -7.18 -1.98
C VAL A 191 9.72 -8.26 -2.24
N ASP A 192 9.30 -9.52 -2.09
CA ASP A 192 10.03 -10.70 -2.56
C ASP A 192 9.34 -11.27 -3.81
N PRO A 193 9.94 -11.17 -5.01
CA PRO A 193 9.32 -11.64 -6.24
C PRO A 193 9.40 -13.16 -6.43
N SER A 194 10.16 -13.89 -5.59
CA SER A 194 10.44 -15.31 -5.76
C SER A 194 10.28 -16.08 -4.44
N GLY A 195 9.21 -15.78 -3.72
CA GLY A 195 8.88 -16.37 -2.42
C GLY A 195 8.12 -17.69 -2.51
N LEU A 196 7.49 -18.07 -1.40
CA LEU A 196 6.53 -19.19 -1.28
C LEU A 196 6.96 -20.58 -1.80
N SER A 197 8.24 -20.82 -2.08
CA SER A 197 8.80 -22.13 -2.43
C SER A 197 8.17 -22.78 -3.67
N GLY A 198 7.85 -21.96 -4.68
CA GLY A 198 7.24 -22.41 -5.94
C GLY A 198 5.76 -22.75 -5.81
N ALA A 199 5.08 -22.22 -4.79
CA ALA A 199 3.63 -22.31 -4.70
C ALA A 199 2.97 -21.38 -5.73
N ASP A 200 1.79 -21.79 -6.22
CA ASP A 200 0.87 -20.99 -7.03
C ASP A 200 0.03 -20.17 -6.05
N ASN A 201 0.62 -19.09 -5.53
CA ASN A 201 0.05 -18.24 -4.49
C ASN A 201 0.93 -17.00 -4.22
N SER A 202 0.27 -15.89 -3.90
CA SER A 202 0.88 -14.66 -3.41
C SER A 202 0.37 -14.29 -2.02
N HIS A 203 1.03 -13.34 -1.34
CA HIS A 203 0.47 -12.75 -0.13
C HIS A 203 1.00 -11.35 0.23
N TYR A 204 0.24 -10.69 1.08
CA TYR A 204 0.69 -9.62 1.97
C TYR A 204 0.92 -10.13 3.41
N LEU A 205 2.05 -9.73 4.01
CA LEU A 205 2.44 -10.08 5.38
C LEU A 205 2.19 -8.91 6.35
N PRO A 206 1.01 -8.82 7.02
CA PRO A 206 0.63 -7.64 7.81
C PRO A 206 1.59 -7.34 8.97
N GLY A 207 2.15 -8.38 9.60
CA GLY A 207 3.10 -8.22 10.70
C GLY A 207 4.40 -7.51 10.30
N SER A 208 4.73 -7.50 9.00
CA SER A 208 5.97 -6.89 8.51
C SER A 208 5.80 -5.90 7.37
N GLY A 209 4.58 -5.76 6.82
CA GLY A 209 4.27 -4.80 5.76
C GLY A 209 4.78 -5.18 4.38
N ARG A 210 5.16 -6.46 4.17
CA ARG A 210 5.87 -6.94 2.98
C ARG A 210 4.95 -7.76 2.07
N LEU A 211 5.29 -7.81 0.78
CA LEU A 211 4.61 -8.63 -0.22
C LEU A 211 5.54 -9.78 -0.65
N ALA A 212 5.01 -10.96 -0.91
CA ALA A 212 5.76 -12.06 -1.50
C ALA A 212 4.91 -12.75 -2.58
N PHE A 213 5.58 -13.20 -3.64
CA PHE A 213 4.95 -13.80 -4.82
C PHE A 213 5.54 -15.18 -5.07
N GLY A 214 4.66 -16.13 -5.42
CA GLY A 214 5.02 -17.48 -5.79
C GLY A 214 5.38 -17.60 -7.27
N GLU A 215 5.73 -18.83 -7.65
CA GLU A 215 6.22 -19.20 -9.00
C GLU A 215 5.54 -20.51 -9.44
N GLY A 216 4.29 -20.71 -9.02
CA GLY A 216 3.56 -21.94 -9.24
C GLY A 216 2.53 -21.76 -10.34
N CYS A 217 2.51 -22.70 -11.29
CA CYS A 217 1.69 -22.62 -12.50
C CYS A 217 2.04 -21.42 -13.39
N VAL A 218 1.59 -20.21 -13.09
CA VAL A 218 2.08 -18.97 -13.69
C VAL A 218 2.81 -18.23 -12.60
N ASP A 219 3.95 -17.63 -12.91
CA ASP A 219 4.65 -16.82 -11.92
C ASP A 219 3.80 -15.60 -11.55
N ASP A 220 3.30 -15.55 -10.31
CA ASP A 220 2.42 -14.51 -9.79
C ASP A 220 2.97 -13.09 -10.02
N ALA A 221 4.31 -12.97 -9.99
CA ALA A 221 5.04 -11.73 -10.23
C ALA A 221 5.10 -11.30 -11.73
N GLU A 222 4.55 -12.08 -12.65
CA GLU A 222 4.38 -11.71 -14.06
C GLU A 222 3.06 -10.98 -14.35
N ASP A 223 2.04 -11.13 -13.50
CA ASP A 223 0.70 -10.55 -13.70
C ASP A 223 0.49 -9.32 -12.81
N ALA A 224 0.29 -8.14 -13.42
CA ALA A 224 0.06 -6.91 -12.67
C ALA A 224 -1.20 -6.98 -11.80
N ASP A 225 -2.23 -7.75 -12.17
CA ASP A 225 -3.42 -7.88 -11.35
C ASP A 225 -3.09 -8.52 -10.00
N VAL A 226 -2.26 -9.57 -9.98
CA VAL A 226 -1.81 -10.24 -8.74
C VAL A 226 -0.99 -9.27 -7.91
N ILE A 227 -0.02 -8.58 -8.53
CA ILE A 227 0.87 -7.64 -7.85
C ILE A 227 0.09 -6.50 -7.18
N ILE A 228 -0.89 -5.93 -7.90
CA ILE A 228 -1.70 -4.83 -7.38
C ILE A 228 -2.77 -5.30 -6.40
N HIS A 229 -3.29 -6.51 -6.54
CA HIS A 229 -4.20 -7.12 -5.57
C HIS A 229 -3.52 -7.22 -4.20
N GLU A 230 -2.31 -7.77 -4.14
CA GLU A 230 -1.54 -7.90 -2.90
C GLU A 230 -1.11 -6.54 -2.34
N LEU A 231 -0.71 -5.60 -3.23
CA LEU A 231 -0.51 -4.21 -2.82
C LEU A 231 -1.79 -3.62 -2.20
N GLY A 232 -2.97 -3.99 -2.70
CA GLY A 232 -4.27 -3.58 -2.17
C GLY A 232 -4.51 -4.03 -0.73
N HIS A 233 -4.09 -5.25 -0.38
CA HIS A 233 -4.06 -5.68 1.03
C HIS A 233 -3.13 -4.80 1.87
N GLY A 234 -1.94 -4.49 1.37
CA GLY A 234 -1.01 -3.56 2.00
C GLY A 234 -1.61 -2.16 2.21
N ILE A 235 -2.21 -1.59 1.17
CA ILE A 235 -2.86 -0.27 1.22
C ILE A 235 -3.97 -0.26 2.26
N HIS A 236 -4.85 -1.27 2.25
CA HIS A 236 -5.92 -1.43 3.23
C HIS A 236 -5.38 -1.48 4.66
N ASP A 237 -4.29 -2.23 4.88
CA ASP A 237 -3.60 -2.31 6.18
C ASP A 237 -3.00 -0.97 6.61
N TRP A 238 -2.32 -0.28 5.70
CA TRP A 238 -1.59 0.93 6.01
C TRP A 238 -2.51 2.11 6.33
N ILE A 239 -3.56 2.30 5.53
CA ILE A 239 -4.49 3.42 5.71
C ILE A 239 -5.41 3.22 6.92
N THR A 240 -5.67 1.97 7.32
CA THR A 240 -6.44 1.62 8.53
C THR A 240 -5.56 1.42 9.77
N ASN A 241 -4.22 1.49 9.61
CA ASN A 241 -3.23 1.24 10.67
C ASN A 241 -3.46 -0.13 11.36
N GLY A 242 -3.57 -1.19 10.57
CA GLY A 242 -3.71 -2.57 11.05
C GLY A 242 -5.16 -3.01 11.31
N ALA A 243 -6.15 -2.15 11.06
CA ALA A 243 -7.56 -2.42 11.34
C ALA A 243 -8.31 -2.93 10.10
N THR A 244 -7.72 -3.87 9.36
CA THR A 244 -8.31 -4.42 8.13
C THR A 244 -9.55 -5.26 8.40
N SER A 245 -10.58 -5.09 7.58
CA SER A 245 -11.78 -5.92 7.61
C SER A 245 -11.65 -7.16 6.72
N ALA A 246 -11.99 -8.32 7.28
CA ALA A 246 -12.06 -9.58 6.54
C ALA A 246 -13.16 -9.61 5.45
N TYR A 247 -14.13 -8.70 5.50
CA TYR A 247 -15.19 -8.59 4.50
C TYR A 247 -14.81 -7.74 3.28
N LEU A 248 -13.67 -7.03 3.35
CA LEU A 248 -13.27 -6.03 2.36
C LEU A 248 -11.94 -6.34 1.69
N GLY A 249 -11.04 -7.08 2.35
CA GLY A 249 -9.66 -7.30 1.90
C GLY A 249 -9.56 -7.73 0.44
N GLU A 250 -10.23 -8.82 0.08
CA GLU A 250 -10.22 -9.39 -1.27
C GLU A 250 -10.76 -8.42 -2.33
N GLY A 251 -11.98 -7.90 -2.11
CA GLY A 251 -12.59 -6.98 -3.05
C GLY A 251 -11.86 -5.63 -3.17
N ASN A 252 -11.16 -5.19 -2.12
CA ASN A 252 -10.30 -4.01 -2.17
C ASN A 252 -9.09 -4.24 -3.08
N GLY A 253 -8.46 -5.42 -2.99
CA GLY A 253 -7.39 -5.83 -3.90
C GLY A 253 -7.87 -5.90 -5.34
N ASP A 254 -8.98 -6.60 -5.58
CA ASP A 254 -9.57 -6.77 -6.92
C ASP A 254 -9.95 -5.42 -7.55
N TYR A 255 -10.56 -4.51 -6.80
CA TYR A 255 -10.91 -3.18 -7.31
C TYR A 255 -9.66 -2.39 -7.72
N LEU A 256 -8.63 -2.33 -6.88
CA LEU A 256 -7.42 -1.57 -7.17
C LEU A 256 -6.67 -2.15 -8.38
N ALA A 257 -6.63 -3.48 -8.49
CA ALA A 257 -6.05 -4.18 -9.63
C ALA A 257 -6.83 -3.90 -10.92
N ALA A 258 -8.16 -4.02 -10.91
CA ALA A 258 -9.00 -3.68 -12.05
C ALA A 258 -8.88 -2.21 -12.46
N SER A 259 -8.89 -1.28 -11.49
CA SER A 259 -8.69 0.16 -11.75
C SER A 259 -7.32 0.44 -12.36
N TYR A 260 -6.28 -0.25 -11.90
CA TYR A 260 -4.93 -0.19 -12.47
C TYR A 260 -4.91 -0.69 -13.92
N LYS A 261 -5.34 -1.93 -14.17
CA LYS A 261 -5.32 -2.55 -15.50
C LYS A 261 -6.18 -1.79 -16.51
N ARG A 262 -7.40 -1.42 -16.14
CA ARG A 262 -8.32 -0.71 -17.05
C ARG A 262 -7.87 0.72 -17.35
N SER A 263 -6.97 1.30 -16.54
CA SER A 263 -6.39 2.61 -16.84
C SER A 263 -5.51 2.66 -18.08
N PHE A 264 -5.04 1.52 -18.58
CA PHE A 264 -4.30 1.44 -19.83
C PHE A 264 -5.20 1.49 -21.07
N ALA A 265 -6.52 1.35 -20.88
CA ALA A 265 -7.51 1.37 -21.95
C ALA A 265 -7.18 0.42 -23.13
N GLN A 266 -6.54 -0.71 -22.82
CA GLN A 266 -6.17 -1.72 -23.82
C GLN A 266 -7.38 -2.50 -24.33
N TRP A 267 -8.33 -2.81 -23.45
CA TRP A 267 -9.57 -3.53 -23.77
C TRP A 267 -10.79 -2.61 -23.78
N SER A 268 -11.77 -2.99 -24.59
CA SER A 268 -13.11 -2.42 -24.69
C SER A 268 -14.09 -3.25 -23.83
N PRO A 269 -15.19 -2.67 -23.30
CA PRO A 269 -16.27 -3.41 -22.65
C PRO A 269 -16.89 -4.54 -23.48
N SER A 270 -16.64 -4.59 -24.79
CA SER A 270 -17.07 -5.68 -25.67
C SER A 270 -16.13 -6.89 -25.66
N ASP A 271 -14.92 -6.74 -25.13
CA ASP A 271 -13.91 -7.80 -25.15
C ASP A 271 -14.23 -8.83 -24.08
N ALA A 272 -14.08 -10.11 -24.42
CA ALA A 272 -14.51 -11.22 -23.56
C ALA A 272 -13.85 -11.19 -22.17
N SER A 273 -12.62 -10.69 -22.11
CA SER A 273 -11.82 -10.67 -20.89
C SER A 273 -11.87 -9.32 -20.16
N TYR A 274 -12.66 -8.35 -20.63
CA TYR A 274 -12.67 -6.97 -20.10
C TYR A 274 -12.73 -6.90 -18.58
N ASP A 275 -13.60 -7.74 -17.99
CA ASP A 275 -13.87 -7.78 -16.56
C ASP A 275 -13.19 -8.95 -15.84
N PHE A 276 -12.31 -9.69 -16.51
CA PHE A 276 -11.52 -10.74 -15.87
C PHE A 276 -10.53 -10.12 -14.91
N MET A 277 -10.35 -10.75 -13.77
CA MET A 277 -9.23 -10.49 -12.87
C MET A 277 -8.19 -11.59 -13.04
N PHE A 278 -6.91 -11.25 -12.90
CA PHE A 278 -5.78 -12.17 -13.02
C PHE A 278 -5.77 -12.74 -14.44
N GLY A 279 -5.56 -11.85 -15.42
CA GLY A 279 -5.70 -12.19 -16.83
C GLY A 279 -4.75 -13.30 -17.24
N TRP A 280 -3.49 -13.23 -16.80
CA TRP A 280 -2.44 -14.19 -17.11
C TRP A 280 -2.37 -15.32 -16.10
N ASP A 281 -2.41 -14.98 -14.81
CA ASP A 281 -2.31 -15.91 -13.69
C ASP A 281 -3.55 -16.79 -13.53
N GLY A 282 -4.74 -16.20 -13.73
CA GLY A 282 -6.03 -16.89 -13.67
C GLY A 282 -6.69 -17.07 -15.04
N ASN A 283 -7.97 -17.46 -15.02
CA ASN A 283 -8.80 -17.68 -16.22
C ASN A 283 -8.17 -18.69 -17.21
N ASN A 284 -7.43 -19.65 -16.67
CA ASN A 284 -6.59 -20.60 -17.40
C ASN A 284 -6.67 -21.99 -16.71
N PRO A 285 -5.88 -23.00 -17.11
CA PRO A 285 -5.88 -24.30 -16.44
C PRO A 285 -5.37 -24.33 -14.99
N CYS A 286 -4.68 -23.29 -14.51
CA CYS A 286 -4.22 -23.16 -13.13
C CYS A 286 -5.42 -23.01 -12.20
N TRP A 287 -6.26 -21.99 -12.45
CA TRP A 287 -7.47 -21.75 -11.70
C TRP A 287 -8.50 -20.89 -12.46
N PRO A 288 -9.79 -20.91 -12.06
CA PRO A 288 -10.87 -20.30 -12.85
C PRO A 288 -10.83 -18.78 -13.03
N GLY A 289 -9.97 -18.05 -12.30
CA GLY A 289 -9.99 -16.59 -12.25
C GLY A 289 -11.10 -16.02 -11.35
N ARG A 290 -11.12 -14.68 -11.27
CA ARG A 290 -12.17 -13.87 -10.64
C ARG A 290 -12.72 -12.85 -11.63
N THR A 291 -13.78 -12.13 -11.27
CA THR A 291 -14.34 -11.06 -12.10
C THR A 291 -14.66 -9.77 -11.35
N THR A 292 -14.67 -8.65 -12.09
CA THR A 292 -15.22 -7.35 -11.66
C THR A 292 -16.54 -6.99 -12.38
N ALA A 293 -17.27 -8.00 -12.87
CA ALA A 293 -18.62 -7.87 -13.43
C ALA A 293 -19.68 -8.70 -12.69
N ASP A 294 -19.49 -8.94 -11.39
CA ASP A 294 -20.48 -9.61 -10.56
C ASP A 294 -21.77 -8.77 -10.43
N THR A 295 -22.92 -9.42 -10.62
CA THR A 295 -24.23 -8.76 -10.66
C THR A 295 -25.11 -9.07 -9.45
N ARG A 296 -24.62 -9.86 -8.49
CA ARG A 296 -25.35 -10.16 -7.25
C ARG A 296 -25.57 -8.88 -6.44
N SER A 297 -26.52 -8.94 -5.50
CA SER A 297 -26.89 -7.79 -4.67
C SER A 297 -26.62 -8.06 -3.20
N TYR A 298 -26.04 -7.08 -2.51
CA TYR A 298 -25.83 -7.12 -1.07
C TYR A 298 -27.18 -6.96 -0.32
N PRO A 299 -27.37 -7.59 0.86
CA PRO A 299 -26.54 -8.64 1.44
C PRO A 299 -26.92 -10.04 0.93
N ASN A 300 -27.97 -10.17 0.10
CA ASN A 300 -28.54 -11.47 -0.29
C ASN A 300 -27.60 -12.35 -1.12
N GLY A 301 -26.64 -11.74 -1.83
CA GLY A 301 -25.63 -12.41 -2.64
C GLY A 301 -24.42 -12.92 -1.86
N LEU A 302 -24.30 -12.58 -0.57
CA LEU A 302 -23.18 -13.02 0.27
C LEU A 302 -23.27 -14.52 0.54
N ILE A 303 -22.12 -15.19 0.48
CA ILE A 303 -21.98 -16.60 0.87
C ILE A 303 -21.13 -16.80 2.13
N GLY A 304 -20.50 -15.73 2.66
CA GLY A 304 -19.89 -15.69 3.99
C GLY A 304 -18.36 -15.61 3.97
N LEU A 305 -17.70 -15.99 5.09
CA LEU A 305 -16.24 -15.89 5.24
C LEU A 305 -15.50 -17.25 5.25
N GLN A 306 -16.19 -18.36 5.00
CA GLN A 306 -15.58 -19.69 5.09
C GLN A 306 -15.18 -20.23 3.70
N GLY A 307 -14.02 -20.88 3.61
CA GLY A 307 -13.63 -21.70 2.46
C GLY A 307 -13.50 -20.96 1.12
N GLY A 308 -12.89 -19.77 1.11
CA GLY A 308 -12.72 -18.94 -0.10
C GLY A 308 -13.88 -17.96 -0.36
N ALA A 309 -14.95 -18.03 0.42
CA ALA A 309 -16.13 -17.17 0.30
C ALA A 309 -15.83 -15.66 0.36
N ALA A 310 -14.78 -15.23 1.08
CA ALA A 310 -14.36 -13.83 1.10
C ALA A 310 -13.93 -13.31 -0.29
N HIS A 311 -13.36 -14.17 -1.14
CA HIS A 311 -12.94 -13.81 -2.50
C HIS A 311 -14.18 -13.60 -3.37
N PHE A 312 -15.12 -14.54 -3.30
CA PHE A 312 -16.40 -14.45 -4.02
C PHE A 312 -17.25 -13.26 -3.56
N ASP A 313 -17.38 -13.02 -2.26
CA ASP A 313 -18.10 -11.85 -1.74
C ASP A 313 -17.36 -10.55 -2.12
N GLY A 314 -16.04 -10.59 -2.25
CA GLY A 314 -15.20 -9.50 -2.75
C GLY A 314 -15.55 -9.06 -4.17
N GLU A 315 -15.91 -9.99 -5.07
CA GLU A 315 -16.29 -9.68 -6.46
C GLU A 315 -17.49 -8.73 -6.52
N MET A 316 -18.50 -8.88 -5.64
CA MET A 316 -19.65 -7.95 -5.59
C MET A 316 -19.21 -6.52 -5.28
N TRP A 317 -18.27 -6.38 -4.33
CA TRP A 317 -17.77 -5.10 -3.88
C TRP A 317 -16.92 -4.42 -4.97
N SER A 318 -15.96 -5.15 -5.54
CA SER A 318 -15.09 -4.63 -6.60
C SER A 318 -15.89 -4.28 -7.85
N SER A 319 -16.86 -5.11 -8.24
CA SER A 319 -17.72 -4.85 -9.41
C SER A 319 -18.55 -3.58 -9.24
N THR A 320 -19.15 -3.37 -8.06
CA THR A 320 -19.94 -2.16 -7.79
C THR A 320 -19.08 -0.89 -7.87
N LEU A 321 -17.84 -0.95 -7.38
CA LEU A 321 -16.89 0.16 -7.50
C LEU A 321 -16.47 0.39 -8.97
N MET A 322 -16.29 -0.66 -9.76
CA MET A 322 -15.97 -0.52 -11.19
C MET A 322 -17.13 0.09 -11.99
N GLU A 323 -18.39 -0.15 -11.63
CA GLU A 323 -19.52 0.56 -12.26
C GLU A 323 -19.52 2.07 -11.96
N ILE A 324 -19.03 2.47 -10.78
CA ILE A 324 -18.86 3.89 -10.44
C ILE A 324 -17.68 4.46 -11.23
N TRP A 325 -16.57 3.73 -11.28
CA TRP A 325 -15.39 4.04 -12.07
C TRP A 325 -15.73 4.34 -13.53
N ASP A 326 -16.62 3.55 -14.13
CA ASP A 326 -17.07 3.72 -15.53
C ASP A 326 -17.75 5.05 -15.81
N ILE A 327 -18.34 5.66 -14.78
CA ILE A 327 -19.19 6.84 -14.92
C ILE A 327 -18.42 8.11 -14.55
N ILE A 328 -17.73 8.11 -13.40
CA ILE A 328 -17.04 9.31 -12.88
C ILE A 328 -15.53 9.27 -13.10
N GLY A 329 -15.01 8.16 -13.60
CA GLY A 329 -13.61 7.97 -13.93
C GLY A 329 -12.74 7.52 -12.75
N ARG A 330 -11.51 7.14 -13.11
CA ARG A 330 -10.51 6.56 -12.23
C ARG A 330 -10.16 7.43 -11.03
N GLU A 331 -9.70 8.66 -11.26
CA GLU A 331 -9.12 9.49 -10.20
C GLU A 331 -10.12 9.80 -9.09
N LYS A 332 -11.39 10.08 -9.46
CA LYS A 332 -12.46 10.31 -8.49
C LYS A 332 -12.81 9.03 -7.74
N THR A 333 -12.94 7.90 -8.43
CA THR A 333 -13.35 6.65 -7.76
C THR A 333 -12.24 6.15 -6.83
N ASP A 334 -11.00 6.10 -7.29
CA ASP A 334 -9.85 5.65 -6.50
C ASP A 334 -9.60 6.54 -5.28
N LYS A 335 -9.70 7.86 -5.43
CA LYS A 335 -9.47 8.80 -4.33
C LYS A 335 -10.56 8.69 -3.26
N ALA A 336 -11.83 8.64 -3.65
CA ALA A 336 -12.94 8.42 -2.72
C ALA A 336 -12.85 7.03 -2.06
N PHE A 337 -12.44 6.02 -2.82
CA PHE A 337 -12.24 4.67 -2.32
C PHE A 337 -11.16 4.64 -1.21
N ILE A 338 -9.95 5.13 -1.47
CA ILE A 338 -8.86 5.07 -0.49
C ILE A 338 -9.17 5.91 0.76
N GLU A 339 -9.63 7.15 0.61
CA GLU A 339 -10.03 8.00 1.75
C GLU A 339 -11.21 7.38 2.53
N GLY A 340 -12.15 6.75 1.83
CA GLY A 340 -13.28 6.02 2.41
C GLY A 340 -12.83 4.83 3.24
N ILE A 341 -11.99 3.97 2.67
CA ILE A 341 -11.46 2.79 3.36
C ILE A 341 -10.61 3.19 4.57
N ALA A 342 -9.91 4.33 4.52
CA ALA A 342 -9.16 4.86 5.67
C ALA A 342 -10.04 5.19 6.90
N MET A 343 -11.36 5.36 6.72
CA MET A 343 -12.32 5.57 7.81
C MET A 343 -12.85 4.26 8.42
N THR A 344 -12.48 3.11 7.86
CA THR A 344 -12.98 1.79 8.27
C THR A 344 -12.15 1.17 9.39
N ASN A 345 -12.66 0.06 9.94
CA ASN A 345 -11.99 -0.78 10.94
C ASN A 345 -12.32 -2.27 10.71
N SER A 346 -11.74 -3.14 11.53
CA SER A 346 -11.83 -4.60 11.36
C SER A 346 -13.23 -5.21 11.42
N ASN A 347 -14.23 -4.48 11.93
CA ASN A 347 -15.63 -4.93 11.97
C ASN A 347 -16.48 -4.37 10.81
N THR A 348 -15.88 -3.63 9.88
CA THR A 348 -16.62 -2.92 8.82
C THR A 348 -17.09 -3.91 7.76
N ASN A 349 -18.39 -3.95 7.47
CA ASN A 349 -18.95 -4.71 6.35
C ASN A 349 -18.98 -3.88 5.05
N GLN A 350 -19.36 -4.50 3.93
CA GLN A 350 -19.40 -3.80 2.64
C GLN A 350 -20.37 -2.61 2.59
N GLU A 351 -21.52 -2.67 3.27
CA GLU A 351 -22.45 -1.51 3.33
C GLU A 351 -21.84 -0.32 4.07
N GLN A 352 -21.18 -0.57 5.21
CA GLN A 352 -20.48 0.48 5.95
C GLN A 352 -19.31 1.06 5.15
N ALA A 353 -18.60 0.21 4.38
CA ALA A 353 -17.58 0.67 3.46
C ALA A 353 -18.17 1.51 2.32
N ALA A 354 -19.29 1.12 1.71
CA ALA A 354 -20.00 1.90 0.69
C ALA A 354 -20.39 3.29 1.22
N ILE A 355 -20.91 3.34 2.44
CA ILE A 355 -21.22 4.60 3.13
C ILE A 355 -19.95 5.44 3.31
N ALA A 356 -18.84 4.84 3.76
CA ALA A 356 -17.58 5.54 3.98
C ALA A 356 -16.96 6.07 2.67
N VAL A 357 -16.96 5.29 1.60
CA VAL A 357 -16.47 5.71 0.27
C VAL A 357 -17.28 6.89 -0.27
N ARG A 358 -18.61 6.81 -0.21
CA ARG A 358 -19.44 7.96 -0.59
C ARG A 358 -19.21 9.16 0.34
N GLN A 359 -19.05 8.94 1.65
CA GLN A 359 -18.81 10.01 2.61
C GLN A 359 -17.49 10.72 2.34
N ALA A 360 -16.43 10.00 1.96
CA ALA A 360 -15.16 10.61 1.56
C ALA A 360 -15.32 11.56 0.37
N ALA A 361 -16.10 11.16 -0.64
CA ALA A 361 -16.43 12.02 -1.77
C ALA A 361 -17.23 13.28 -1.34
N ILE A 362 -18.19 13.12 -0.41
CA ILE A 362 -18.97 14.24 0.15
C ILE A 362 -18.04 15.21 0.90
N ASP A 363 -17.17 14.70 1.76
CA ASP A 363 -16.26 15.49 2.60
C ASP A 363 -15.23 16.25 1.76
N MET A 364 -14.74 15.63 0.68
CA MET A 364 -13.86 16.27 -0.29
C MET A 364 -14.59 17.36 -1.11
N GLY A 365 -15.85 17.11 -1.49
CA GLY A 365 -16.69 18.03 -2.23
C GLY A 365 -16.01 18.64 -3.46
N VAL A 366 -16.38 19.87 -3.81
CA VAL A 366 -15.84 20.57 -4.98
C VAL A 366 -14.32 20.79 -4.87
N ALA A 367 -13.79 21.00 -3.66
CA ALA A 367 -12.36 21.19 -3.44
C ALA A 367 -11.53 19.94 -3.80
N GLY A 368 -12.12 18.74 -3.62
CA GLY A 368 -11.54 17.49 -4.09
C GLY A 368 -12.02 17.03 -5.46
N GLY A 369 -12.76 17.87 -6.21
CA GLY A 369 -13.20 17.58 -7.57
C GLY A 369 -14.54 16.86 -7.70
N TYR A 370 -15.33 16.75 -6.62
CA TYR A 370 -16.64 16.09 -6.62
C TYR A 370 -17.78 17.09 -6.74
N THR A 371 -18.63 16.85 -7.73
CA THR A 371 -19.93 17.51 -7.91
C THR A 371 -21.02 16.71 -7.21
N CYS A 372 -22.20 17.30 -7.03
CA CYS A 372 -23.35 16.53 -6.54
C CYS A 372 -23.74 15.37 -7.48
N GLU A 373 -23.50 15.50 -8.79
CA GLU A 373 -23.74 14.43 -9.75
C GLU A 373 -22.80 13.26 -9.48
N ASP A 374 -21.52 13.52 -9.21
CA ASP A 374 -20.57 12.47 -8.83
C ASP A 374 -21.02 11.74 -7.55
N ILE A 375 -21.46 12.46 -6.52
CA ILE A 375 -21.98 11.85 -5.27
C ILE A 375 -23.25 11.03 -5.53
N GLN A 376 -24.10 11.49 -6.44
CA GLN A 376 -25.30 10.77 -6.82
C GLN A 376 -24.95 9.45 -7.52
N VAL A 377 -23.90 9.41 -8.34
CA VAL A 377 -23.43 8.16 -8.97
C VAL A 377 -23.04 7.11 -7.92
N PHE A 378 -22.27 7.48 -6.90
CA PHE A 378 -21.97 6.56 -5.78
C PHE A 378 -23.27 6.05 -5.14
N THR A 379 -24.21 6.96 -4.86
CA THR A 379 -25.50 6.59 -4.25
C THR A 379 -26.29 5.63 -5.13
N ASP A 380 -26.42 5.93 -6.41
CA ASP A 380 -27.22 5.18 -7.37
C ASP A 380 -26.65 3.79 -7.60
N ARG A 381 -25.34 3.66 -7.78
CA ARG A 381 -24.69 2.36 -8.02
C ARG A 381 -24.67 1.48 -6.80
N PHE A 382 -24.31 2.02 -5.63
CA PHE A 382 -24.39 1.24 -4.39
C PHE A 382 -25.83 0.80 -4.08
N THR A 383 -26.82 1.70 -4.24
CA THR A 383 -28.23 1.33 -3.99
C THR A 383 -28.73 0.31 -5.01
N ALA A 384 -28.35 0.42 -6.29
CA ALA A 384 -28.70 -0.55 -7.33
C ALA A 384 -28.15 -1.96 -7.02
N ARG A 385 -27.02 -2.05 -6.31
CA ARG A 385 -26.42 -3.30 -5.84
C ARG A 385 -26.84 -3.70 -4.42
N GLY A 386 -27.83 -3.03 -3.85
CA GLY A 386 -28.49 -3.43 -2.60
C GLY A 386 -27.86 -2.90 -1.31
N TYR A 387 -26.83 -2.06 -1.41
CA TYR A 387 -26.27 -1.38 -0.23
C TYR A 387 -27.24 -0.28 0.24
N ASN A 388 -27.56 -0.25 1.54
CA ASN A 388 -28.44 0.77 2.10
C ASN A 388 -27.64 1.97 2.60
N LEU A 389 -27.69 3.08 1.86
CA LEU A 389 -26.95 4.29 2.19
C LEU A 389 -27.86 5.36 2.81
N PRO A 390 -27.37 6.17 3.79
CA PRO A 390 -28.13 7.31 4.31
C PRO A 390 -28.57 8.28 3.21
N THR A 391 -29.69 8.98 3.43
CA THR A 391 -30.17 10.00 2.48
C THR A 391 -29.12 11.08 2.28
N TYR A 392 -28.82 11.39 1.02
CA TYR A 392 -27.98 12.51 0.63
C TYR A 392 -28.86 13.58 -0.03
N THR A 393 -28.82 14.79 0.51
CA THR A 393 -29.44 15.96 -0.11
C THR A 393 -28.34 16.86 -0.61
N CYS A 394 -28.23 17.01 -1.94
CA CYS A 394 -27.32 17.97 -2.53
C CYS A 394 -27.72 19.39 -2.10
N THR A 395 -26.96 19.96 -1.17
CA THR A 395 -26.96 21.40 -0.94
C THR A 395 -25.87 21.96 -1.83
N LEU A 396 -26.24 22.81 -2.81
CA LEU A 396 -25.27 23.57 -3.61
C LEU A 396 -24.33 24.31 -2.66
N SER A 397 -23.12 23.78 -2.48
CA SER A 397 -22.07 24.53 -1.82
C SER A 397 -21.80 25.76 -2.68
N VAL A 398 -21.80 26.93 -2.06
CA VAL A 398 -21.18 28.12 -2.65
C VAL A 398 -19.75 27.73 -3.03
N ALA A 399 -19.25 28.23 -4.17
CA ALA A 399 -17.85 28.05 -4.55
C ALA A 399 -16.99 28.30 -3.30
N ALA A 400 -16.32 27.25 -2.83
CA ALA A 400 -15.44 27.39 -1.70
C ALA A 400 -14.42 28.46 -2.12
N PHE A 401 -14.39 29.58 -1.39
CA PHE A 401 -13.21 30.44 -1.40
C PHE A 401 -12.00 29.52 -1.27
N GLU A 402 -10.91 29.78 -1.98
CA GLU A 402 -9.65 29.06 -1.79
C GLU A 402 -9.20 29.21 -0.32
N THR A 403 -9.79 28.41 0.57
CA THR A 403 -9.45 28.34 1.96
C THR A 403 -8.32 27.34 2.00
N LYS A 404 -7.11 27.85 2.17
CA LYS A 404 -5.98 26.98 2.48
C LYS A 404 -6.35 26.23 3.76
N PRO A 405 -6.41 24.89 3.75
CA PRO A 405 -6.86 24.14 4.92
C PRO A 405 -5.95 24.44 6.10
N ILE A 406 -6.51 24.43 7.31
CA ILE A 406 -5.73 24.58 8.53
C ILE A 406 -4.82 23.35 8.63
N VAL A 407 -3.51 23.55 8.50
CA VAL A 407 -2.53 22.46 8.60
C VAL A 407 -1.87 22.48 9.96
N MET A 408 -1.60 21.28 10.50
CA MET A 408 -1.06 21.06 11.83
C MET A 408 0.22 20.22 11.77
N PHE A 409 1.28 20.69 12.44
CA PHE A 409 2.59 20.02 12.45
C PHE A 409 3.36 20.30 13.75
N PRO A 410 4.31 19.43 14.15
CA PRO A 410 4.54 18.09 13.60
C PRO A 410 3.41 17.14 13.99
N ASN A 411 3.10 16.17 13.13
CA ASN A 411 2.22 15.05 13.44
C ASN A 411 2.86 13.77 12.86
N PRO A 412 3.31 12.80 13.67
CA PRO A 412 3.19 12.72 15.14
C PRO A 412 3.95 13.83 15.90
N THR A 413 3.53 14.13 17.13
CA THR A 413 4.19 15.09 18.04
C THR A 413 4.62 14.45 19.35
N LYS A 414 5.70 14.94 19.95
CA LYS A 414 6.12 14.60 21.32
C LYS A 414 5.68 15.63 22.36
N GLY A 415 5.23 16.81 21.93
CA GLY A 415 5.08 17.94 22.85
C GLY A 415 4.16 19.05 22.36
N ALA A 416 4.50 19.71 21.26
CA ALA A 416 3.72 20.86 20.78
C ALA A 416 3.24 20.64 19.35
N LEU A 417 2.08 21.21 19.04
CA LEU A 417 1.51 21.31 17.70
C LEU A 417 1.53 22.78 17.29
N THR A 418 1.83 23.05 16.03
CA THR A 418 1.77 24.38 15.40
C THR A 418 0.78 24.32 14.25
N PHE A 419 -0.03 25.36 14.13
CA PHE A 419 -1.09 25.48 13.13
C PHE A 419 -0.74 26.59 12.14
N LYS A 420 -0.96 26.33 10.85
CA LYS A 420 -0.84 27.31 9.76
C LYS A 420 -2.19 27.49 9.08
N ASN A 421 -2.33 28.59 8.35
CA ASN A 421 -3.55 28.99 7.64
C ASN A 421 -4.74 29.28 8.57
N LEU A 422 -4.48 29.68 9.82
CA LEU A 422 -5.52 30.27 10.66
C LEU A 422 -5.86 31.66 10.10
N THR A 423 -7.11 31.90 9.73
CA THR A 423 -7.55 33.21 9.19
C THR A 423 -8.21 34.10 10.25
N GLU A 424 -8.61 33.50 11.37
CA GLU A 424 -9.26 34.17 12.48
C GLU A 424 -8.96 33.43 13.79
N THR A 425 -9.67 33.78 14.87
CA THR A 425 -9.54 33.10 16.16
C THR A 425 -10.50 31.92 16.22
N TYR A 426 -9.98 30.73 16.50
CA TYR A 426 -10.76 29.51 16.63
C TYR A 426 -10.75 29.01 18.07
N ASN A 427 -11.94 28.69 18.59
CA ASN A 427 -12.04 27.85 19.77
C ASN A 427 -11.87 26.40 19.34
N ILE A 428 -11.06 25.63 20.07
CA ILE A 428 -10.83 24.22 19.79
C ILE A 428 -11.08 23.35 21.03
N SER A 429 -11.57 22.13 20.79
CA SER A 429 -11.62 21.06 21.79
C SER A 429 -10.80 19.87 21.31
N VAL A 430 -9.99 19.31 22.19
CA VAL A 430 -9.24 18.07 21.93
C VAL A 430 -9.94 16.89 22.59
N PHE A 431 -10.08 15.79 21.86
CA PHE A 431 -10.74 14.56 22.28
C PHE A 431 -9.80 13.37 22.13
N ASN A 432 -9.94 12.37 23.00
CA ASN A 432 -9.30 11.06 22.82
C ASN A 432 -10.15 10.15 21.92
N MET A 433 -9.67 8.94 21.65
CA MET A 433 -10.39 7.95 20.82
C MET A 433 -11.73 7.48 21.39
N LEU A 434 -11.98 7.67 22.70
CA LEU A 434 -13.26 7.35 23.34
C LEU A 434 -14.27 8.50 23.25
N GLY A 435 -13.93 9.58 22.53
CA GLY A 435 -14.75 10.79 22.45
C GLY A 435 -14.75 11.64 23.72
N GLN A 436 -13.89 11.32 24.70
CA GLN A 436 -13.76 12.12 25.91
C GLN A 436 -12.99 13.40 25.62
N LYS A 437 -13.52 14.54 26.07
CA LYS A 437 -12.88 15.83 25.92
C LYS A 437 -11.71 15.97 26.91
N ILE A 438 -10.52 16.21 26.38
CA ILE A 438 -9.26 16.27 27.13
C ILE A 438 -8.84 17.72 27.41
N LYS A 439 -9.04 18.63 26.46
CA LYS A 439 -8.61 20.03 26.62
C LYS A 439 -9.45 20.98 25.76
N ASN A 440 -9.67 22.19 26.25
CA ASN A 440 -10.10 23.33 25.44
C ASN A 440 -8.94 24.29 25.25
N HIS A 441 -8.86 24.91 24.08
CA HIS A 441 -7.87 25.92 23.78
C HIS A 441 -8.39 26.91 22.74
N THR A 442 -7.72 28.04 22.59
CA THR A 442 -8.03 29.03 21.58
C THR A 442 -6.79 29.26 20.74
N LEU A 443 -6.95 29.19 19.42
CA LEU A 443 -5.89 29.42 18.46
C LEU A 443 -6.18 30.69 17.66
N SER A 444 -5.15 31.47 17.35
CA SER A 444 -5.26 32.67 16.52
C SER A 444 -4.03 32.82 15.62
N THR A 445 -4.05 33.80 14.73
CA THR A 445 -2.88 34.14 13.88
C THR A 445 -1.64 34.51 14.68
N SER A 446 -1.79 35.02 15.91
CA SER A 446 -0.69 35.37 16.82
C SER A 446 -0.38 34.30 17.87
N GLN A 447 -1.30 33.37 18.11
CA GLN A 447 -1.16 32.25 19.05
C GLN A 447 -1.56 30.95 18.38
N ASN A 448 -0.66 30.41 17.57
CA ASN A 448 -0.92 29.30 16.66
C ASN A 448 -0.33 27.97 17.14
N SER A 449 -0.15 27.79 18.45
CA SER A 449 0.47 26.58 18.99
C SER A 449 -0.33 25.98 20.13
N LEU A 450 -0.33 24.65 20.24
CA LEU A 450 -0.98 23.90 21.31
C LEU A 450 0.04 22.95 21.96
N ASP A 451 0.25 23.12 23.27
CA ASP A 451 1.03 22.18 24.08
C ASP A 451 0.18 20.97 24.49
N VAL A 452 0.68 19.79 24.13
CA VAL A 452 0.16 18.44 24.38
C VAL A 452 1.21 17.53 25.02
N SER A 453 2.31 18.08 25.54
CA SER A 453 3.41 17.31 26.17
C SER A 453 2.95 16.44 27.34
N HIS A 454 1.94 16.91 28.07
CA HIS A 454 1.33 16.21 29.20
C HIS A 454 0.29 15.15 28.81
N PHE A 455 -0.02 15.00 27.52
CA PHE A 455 -0.98 13.99 27.07
C PHE A 455 -0.31 12.63 27.03
N ALA A 456 -1.06 11.58 27.36
CA ALA A 456 -0.63 10.21 27.18
C ALA A 456 -0.36 9.93 25.69
N SER A 457 0.52 8.98 25.39
CA SER A 457 0.75 8.56 24.01
C SER A 457 -0.53 7.93 23.43
N GLY A 458 -0.90 8.30 22.22
CA GLY A 458 -2.15 7.86 21.59
C GLY A 458 -2.69 8.84 20.54
N THR A 459 -3.82 8.46 19.94
CA THR A 459 -4.50 9.26 18.91
C THR A 459 -5.52 10.22 19.54
N TYR A 460 -5.52 11.45 19.05
CA TYR A 460 -6.41 12.52 19.48
C TYR A 460 -7.02 13.24 18.28
N PHE A 461 -8.18 13.85 18.50
CA PHE A 461 -8.91 14.65 17.52
C PHE A 461 -9.10 16.08 18.04
N ILE A 462 -8.84 17.08 17.20
CA ILE A 462 -9.04 18.50 17.51
C ILE A 462 -10.21 18.99 16.67
N LYS A 463 -11.30 19.36 17.33
CA LYS A 463 -12.46 19.99 16.70
C LYS A 463 -12.32 21.51 16.75
N PHE A 464 -12.41 22.16 15.59
CA PHE A 464 -12.46 23.62 15.45
C PHE A 464 -13.92 24.10 15.43
N TYR A 465 -14.28 24.96 16.36
CA TYR A 465 -15.60 25.60 16.36
C TYR A 465 -15.57 26.84 15.47
N GLY A 466 -16.50 26.91 14.51
CA GLY A 466 -16.59 28.00 13.53
C GLY A 466 -15.98 27.68 12.15
N ALA A 467 -15.19 26.60 12.01
CA ALA A 467 -14.58 26.20 10.74
C ALA A 467 -14.98 24.79 10.26
N ASP A 468 -15.97 24.15 10.89
CA ASP A 468 -16.39 22.75 10.67
C ASP A 468 -15.25 21.78 10.30
N THR A 469 -14.12 21.90 11.00
CA THR A 469 -12.87 21.19 10.70
C THR A 469 -12.49 20.34 11.89
N VAL A 470 -12.10 19.08 11.64
CA VAL A 470 -11.54 18.17 12.64
C VAL A 470 -10.17 17.69 12.18
N LEU A 471 -9.14 17.85 13.02
CA LEU A 471 -7.78 17.39 12.72
C LEU A 471 -7.37 16.26 13.65
N LYS A 472 -6.82 15.18 13.11
CA LYS A 472 -6.27 14.04 13.87
C LYS A 472 -4.78 14.25 14.12
N PHE A 473 -4.30 14.01 15.35
CA PHE A 473 -2.88 13.88 15.65
C PHE A 473 -2.54 12.68 16.51
N VAL A 474 -1.28 12.26 16.43
CA VAL A 474 -0.71 11.19 17.25
C VAL A 474 0.30 11.79 18.23
N LYS A 475 0.07 11.59 19.53
CA LYS A 475 1.02 11.89 20.60
C LYS A 475 1.94 10.68 20.80
N GLN A 476 3.24 10.89 20.67
CA GLN A 476 4.28 9.89 20.97
C GLN A 476 4.84 10.08 22.37
#